data_AF-A0AAW7DXH2-F1
#
_entry.id   AF-A0AAW7DXH2-F1
#
_cell.length_a   1.000
_cell.length_b   1.000
_cell.length_c   1.000
_cell.angle_alpha   90.00
_cell.angle_beta   90.00
_cell.angle_gamma   90.00
#
_symmetry.space_group_name_H-M   'P 1'
#
loop_
_entity.id
_entity.type
_entity.pdbx_description
1 polymer ?
#
loop_
_entity_poly.entity_id
_entity_poly.type
_entity_poly.pdbx_seq_one_letter_code
_entity_poly.pdbx_strand_id
1 'polypeptide(L)'
;MTCIVNTKLGESKGQSRIWLEGVRLERGGFSPSTRYELVISNRKVTLKVANDGAYTVSKRKRNGKLSPIIDLSNQKLTQAFEGVEMLRVVIRAGVIIVSAHFQQGKVARREERLIERLKKNQSLDVCSLFHGSGVLDKALHAGFSKSGIASTVSVAIEIEGAYIDNSLINNPELWNDGSLVINAPIETLKYGSTAQEVDIVIAGLPCTGASKSGRSKNKLEFAESHDAAGAMFFHFLQMVQNLNPSIVIIECVPEYQNTASMAVIRSGHCCK
;
A
#
# COMPACT_ATOMS: atom_id res chain seq x y z
N MET A 1 4.91 -23.30 16.18
CA MET A 1 3.99 -22.68 15.18
C MET A 1 4.12 -21.17 15.30
N THR A 2 4.12 -20.46 14.17
CA THR A 2 3.99 -18.99 14.13
C THR A 2 2.64 -18.66 13.51
N CYS A 3 1.88 -17.76 14.12
CA CYS A 3 0.61 -17.27 13.60
C CYS A 3 0.69 -15.75 13.47
N ILE A 4 0.27 -15.21 12.33
CA ILE A 4 0.15 -13.77 12.11
C ILE A 4 -1.34 -13.44 12.05
N VAL A 5 -1.77 -12.44 12.81
CA VAL A 5 -3.14 -11.95 12.85
C VAL A 5 -3.10 -10.44 12.62
N ASN A 6 -3.83 -9.98 11.62
CA ASN A 6 -4.13 -8.55 11.48
C ASN A 6 -5.51 -8.30 12.10
N THR A 7 -5.59 -7.37 13.03
CA THR A 7 -6.83 -7.06 13.75
C THR A 7 -6.95 -5.57 13.98
N LYS A 8 -8.18 -5.05 14.06
CA LYS A 8 -8.42 -3.67 14.47
C LYS A 8 -7.92 -3.47 15.91
N LEU A 9 -7.33 -2.31 16.18
CA LEU A 9 -7.19 -1.83 17.55
C LEU A 9 -8.58 -1.46 18.03
N GLY A 10 -9.03 -2.09 19.12
CA GLY A 10 -10.31 -1.77 19.72
C GLY A 10 -10.23 -0.56 20.65
N GLU A 11 -11.37 -0.18 21.20
CA GLU A 11 -11.45 0.80 22.28
C GLU A 11 -12.22 0.19 23.47
N SER A 12 -11.83 0.54 24.69
CA SER A 12 -12.57 0.26 25.92
C SER A 12 -12.45 1.44 26.87
N LYS A 13 -13.58 2.08 27.20
CA LYS A 13 -13.63 3.22 28.12
C LYS A 13 -12.62 4.34 27.78
N GLY A 14 -12.49 4.67 26.50
CA GLY A 14 -11.54 5.69 26.01
C GLY A 14 -10.07 5.25 25.97
N GLN A 15 -9.77 3.97 26.20
CA GLN A 15 -8.42 3.42 26.11
C GLN A 15 -8.30 2.43 24.94
N SER A 16 -7.13 2.40 24.31
CA SER A 16 -6.83 1.43 23.26
C SER A 16 -6.84 0.00 23.82
N ARG A 17 -7.52 -0.89 23.10
CA ARG A 17 -7.78 -2.28 23.50
C ARG A 17 -7.22 -3.28 22.50
N ILE A 18 -6.41 -4.20 23.00
CA ILE A 18 -5.98 -5.40 22.27
C ILE A 18 -6.88 -6.56 22.72
N TRP A 19 -7.63 -7.11 21.78
CA TRP A 19 -8.47 -8.30 22.00
C TRP A 19 -7.99 -9.46 21.11
N LEU A 20 -7.50 -10.54 21.73
CA LEU A 20 -7.08 -11.76 21.04
C LEU A 20 -7.80 -12.96 21.65
N GLU A 21 -8.24 -13.90 20.81
CA GLU A 21 -8.89 -15.12 21.26
C GLU A 21 -8.60 -16.33 20.37
N GLY A 22 -8.86 -17.53 20.89
CA GLY A 22 -8.91 -18.78 20.13
C GLY A 22 -7.64 -19.63 20.18
N VAL A 23 -7.72 -20.83 19.57
CA VAL A 23 -6.71 -21.92 19.69
C VAL A 23 -5.28 -21.53 19.28
N ARG A 24 -5.12 -20.47 18.48
CA ARG A 24 -3.80 -19.92 18.13
C ARG A 24 -3.01 -19.42 19.33
N LEU A 25 -3.69 -18.92 20.37
CA LEU A 25 -3.06 -18.50 21.63
C LEU A 25 -2.57 -19.72 22.42
N GLU A 26 -3.42 -20.74 22.58
CA GLU A 26 -3.05 -22.02 23.20
C GLU A 26 -1.82 -22.65 22.53
N ARG A 27 -1.83 -22.74 21.19
CA ARG A 27 -0.67 -23.25 20.41
C ARG A 27 0.58 -22.37 20.51
N GLY A 28 0.43 -21.11 20.91
CA GLY A 28 1.52 -20.20 21.24
C GLY A 28 2.01 -20.29 22.68
N GLY A 29 1.44 -21.16 23.52
CA GLY A 29 1.77 -21.26 24.95
C GLY A 29 0.96 -20.32 25.84
N PHE A 30 -0.09 -19.68 25.31
CA PHE A 30 -1.01 -18.81 26.05
C PHE A 30 -2.35 -19.53 26.29
N SER A 31 -2.28 -20.63 27.04
CA SER A 31 -3.46 -21.37 27.51
C SER A 31 -4.18 -20.61 28.64
N PRO A 32 -5.46 -20.87 28.92
CA PRO A 32 -6.14 -20.32 30.09
C PRO A 32 -5.30 -20.43 31.37
N SER A 33 -5.31 -19.37 32.19
CA SER A 33 -4.53 -19.25 33.43
C SER A 33 -3.02 -19.13 33.27
N THR A 34 -2.47 -19.16 32.05
CA THR A 34 -1.05 -18.88 31.82
C THR A 34 -0.72 -17.45 32.21
N ARG A 35 0.35 -17.26 32.98
CA ARG A 35 0.86 -15.92 33.34
C ARG A 35 1.83 -15.39 32.31
N TYR A 36 1.83 -14.06 32.14
CA TYR A 36 2.71 -13.38 31.21
C TYR A 36 3.09 -11.98 31.69
N GLU A 37 4.25 -11.53 31.23
CA GLU A 37 4.72 -10.15 31.35
C GLU A 37 4.35 -9.35 30.09
N LEU A 38 4.13 -8.05 30.28
CA LEU A 38 3.85 -7.10 29.20
C LEU A 38 4.96 -6.07 29.16
N VAL A 39 5.65 -5.99 28.02
CA VAL A 39 6.73 -5.04 27.77
C VAL A 39 6.33 -4.15 26.59
N ILE A 40 6.37 -2.84 26.79
CA ILE A 40 6.11 -1.86 25.73
C ILE A 40 7.42 -1.13 25.44
N SER A 41 7.87 -1.18 24.19
CA SER A 41 9.06 -0.49 23.72
C SER A 41 8.95 -0.20 22.23
N ASN A 42 9.37 0.98 21.78
CA ASN A 42 9.43 1.35 20.36
C ASN A 42 8.12 1.08 19.59
N ARG A 43 6.97 1.50 20.14
CA ARG A 43 5.61 1.25 19.58
C ARG A 43 5.31 -0.23 19.30
N LYS A 44 5.96 -1.13 20.03
CA LYS A 44 5.71 -2.57 20.04
C LYS A 44 5.31 -3.01 21.44
N VAL A 45 4.31 -3.88 21.50
CA VAL A 45 3.85 -4.52 22.73
C VAL A 45 4.22 -5.99 22.65
N THR A 46 5.05 -6.44 23.58
CA THR A 46 5.48 -7.83 23.69
C THR A 46 4.84 -8.45 24.91
N LEU A 47 4.09 -9.53 24.70
CA LEU A 47 3.56 -10.38 25.77
C LEU A 47 4.44 -11.62 25.82
N LYS A 48 5.06 -11.91 26.96
CA LYS A 48 5.94 -13.06 27.11
C LYS A 48 5.49 -13.93 28.28
N VAL A 49 5.37 -15.22 28.05
CA VAL A 49 5.00 -16.17 29.11
C VAL A 49 6.05 -16.11 30.21
N ALA A 50 5.58 -15.91 31.44
CA ALA A 50 6.41 -15.75 32.63
C ALA A 50 5.61 -16.27 33.83
N ASN A 51 6.20 -17.16 34.62
CA ASN A 51 5.51 -17.81 35.75
C ASN A 51 5.07 -16.81 36.83
N ASP A 52 5.84 -15.74 37.00
CA ASP A 52 5.61 -14.62 37.90
C ASP A 52 5.01 -13.39 37.19
N GLY A 53 4.56 -13.55 35.94
CA GLY A 53 3.98 -12.49 35.14
C GLY A 53 2.76 -11.84 35.80
N ALA A 54 2.68 -10.51 35.70
CA ALA A 54 1.62 -9.71 36.31
C ALA A 54 0.24 -9.91 35.64
N TYR A 55 0.20 -10.42 34.41
CA TYR A 55 -1.02 -10.63 33.65
C TYR A 55 -1.32 -12.11 33.52
N THR A 56 -2.61 -12.45 33.35
CA THR A 56 -3.07 -13.83 33.21
C THR A 56 -3.98 -13.96 32.00
N VAL A 57 -3.84 -15.06 31.25
CA VAL A 57 -4.71 -15.38 30.13
C VAL A 57 -6.10 -15.76 30.65
N SER A 58 -7.12 -15.02 30.23
CA SER A 58 -8.51 -15.26 30.57
C SER A 58 -9.10 -16.43 29.78
N LYS A 59 -10.29 -16.87 30.17
CA LYS A 59 -11.03 -17.94 29.48
C LYS A 59 -12.43 -17.50 29.12
N ARG A 60 -12.93 -17.99 27.99
CA ARG A 60 -14.35 -17.89 27.60
C ARG A 60 -14.88 -19.28 27.29
N LYS A 61 -16.06 -19.59 27.81
CA LYS A 61 -16.80 -20.83 27.51
C LYS A 61 -17.93 -20.49 26.54
N ARG A 62 -17.94 -21.11 25.36
CA ARG A 62 -19.03 -20.99 24.38
C ARG A 62 -19.28 -22.36 23.75
N ASN A 63 -20.54 -22.80 23.71
CA ASN A 63 -20.94 -24.11 23.19
C ASN A 63 -20.11 -25.27 23.77
N GLY A 64 -19.88 -25.27 25.08
CA GLY A 64 -19.06 -26.28 25.77
C GLY A 64 -17.54 -26.17 25.54
N LYS A 65 -17.08 -25.38 24.57
CA LYS A 65 -15.66 -25.17 24.27
C LYS A 65 -15.08 -24.04 25.11
N LEU A 66 -13.96 -24.32 25.79
CA LEU A 66 -13.12 -23.32 26.43
C LEU A 66 -12.17 -22.71 25.40
N SER A 67 -11.94 -21.40 25.48
CA SER A 67 -10.99 -20.72 24.61
C SER A 67 -10.23 -19.63 25.37
N PRO A 68 -8.91 -19.48 25.11
CA PRO A 68 -8.08 -18.47 25.73
C PRO A 68 -8.45 -17.08 25.20
N ILE A 69 -8.37 -16.09 26.07
CA ILE A 69 -8.59 -14.68 25.75
C ILE A 69 -7.49 -13.83 26.37
N ILE A 70 -6.96 -12.92 25.57
CA ILE A 70 -6.17 -11.79 26.03
C ILE A 70 -6.99 -10.54 25.75
N ASP A 71 -7.41 -9.86 26.80
CA ASP A 71 -8.11 -8.58 26.76
C ASP A 71 -7.28 -7.57 27.53
N LEU A 72 -6.59 -6.69 26.81
CA LEU A 72 -5.68 -5.72 27.37
C LEU A 72 -6.13 -4.33 26.96
N SER A 73 -6.42 -3.50 27.96
CA SER A 73 -6.73 -2.08 27.79
C SER A 73 -6.00 -1.30 28.88
N ASN A 74 -5.15 -0.35 28.49
CA ASN A 74 -4.51 0.57 29.42
C ASN A 74 -3.98 1.82 28.70
N GLN A 75 -3.68 2.86 29.46
CA GLN A 75 -3.19 4.13 28.92
C GLN A 75 -1.84 4.02 28.19
N LYS A 76 -0.97 3.09 28.60
CA LYS A 76 0.31 2.86 27.91
C LYS A 76 0.10 2.28 26.50
N LEU A 77 -0.94 1.46 26.30
CA LEU A 77 -1.33 1.01 24.96
C LEU A 77 -1.82 2.17 24.10
N THR A 78 -2.62 3.08 24.68
CA THR A 78 -3.07 4.28 23.97
C THR A 78 -1.90 5.13 23.50
N GLN A 79 -0.91 5.36 24.36
CA GLN A 79 0.30 6.10 23.99
C GLN A 79 1.13 5.36 22.92
N ALA A 80 1.28 4.04 23.05
CA ALA A 80 2.07 3.25 22.11
C ALA A 80 1.43 3.15 20.70
N PHE A 81 0.10 3.23 20.63
CA PHE A 81 -0.69 3.05 19.42
C PHE A 81 -1.55 4.26 19.07
N GLU A 82 -1.11 5.46 19.45
CA GLU A 82 -1.74 6.70 19.01
C GLU A 82 -1.76 6.78 17.47
N GLY A 83 -2.92 7.07 16.90
CA GLY A 83 -3.15 7.10 15.44
C GLY A 83 -3.15 5.73 14.75
N VAL A 84 -3.15 4.62 15.49
CA VAL A 84 -3.10 3.25 14.93
C VAL A 84 -4.48 2.62 15.00
N GLU A 85 -5.10 2.38 13.85
CA GLU A 85 -6.39 1.65 13.77
C GLU A 85 -6.22 0.12 13.63
N MET A 86 -5.06 -0.37 13.18
CA MET A 86 -4.84 -1.76 12.77
C MET A 86 -3.52 -2.27 13.32
N LEU A 87 -3.57 -3.44 13.94
CA LEU A 87 -2.43 -4.12 14.53
C LEU A 87 -2.02 -5.32 13.69
N ARG A 88 -0.71 -5.56 13.64
CA ARG A 88 -0.12 -6.84 13.25
C ARG A 88 0.33 -7.56 14.52
N VAL A 89 -0.23 -8.75 14.74
CA VAL A 89 0.03 -9.59 15.90
C VAL A 89 0.75 -10.85 15.43
N VAL A 90 1.94 -11.10 15.98
CA VAL A 90 2.74 -12.29 15.69
C VAL A 90 2.78 -13.14 16.95
N ILE A 91 2.12 -14.30 16.90
CA ILE A 91 2.07 -15.28 17.99
C ILE A 91 3.09 -16.36 17.68
N ARG A 92 4.02 -16.59 18.61
CA ARG A 92 5.04 -17.64 18.59
C ARG A 92 5.02 -18.37 19.93
N ALA A 93 5.81 -19.44 20.06
CA ALA A 93 5.95 -20.16 21.32
C ALA A 93 6.44 -19.22 22.43
N GLY A 94 5.62 -19.04 23.46
CA GLY A 94 5.90 -18.24 24.65
C GLY A 94 5.88 -16.72 24.44
N VAL A 95 5.66 -16.21 23.22
CA VAL A 95 5.74 -14.77 22.93
C VAL A 95 4.69 -14.32 21.92
N ILE A 96 4.03 -13.19 22.20
CA ILE A 96 3.19 -12.45 21.26
C ILE A 96 3.82 -11.07 21.04
N ILE A 97 4.02 -10.69 19.79
CA ILE A 97 4.50 -9.36 19.40
C ILE A 97 3.36 -8.63 18.69
N VAL A 98 2.96 -7.49 19.20
CA VAL A 98 1.95 -6.61 18.61
C VAL A 98 2.63 -5.33 18.15
N SER A 99 2.41 -4.96 16.89
CA SER A 99 2.88 -3.71 16.30
C SER A 99 1.79 -3.06 15.45
N ALA A 100 1.94 -1.80 15.09
CA ALA A 100 1.10 -1.20 14.05
C ALA A 100 1.20 -1.99 12.74
N HIS A 101 0.11 -2.04 11.99
CA HIS A 101 0.08 -2.66 10.67
C HIS A 101 0.85 -1.79 9.65
N PHE A 102 1.62 -2.42 8.77
CA PHE A 102 2.53 -1.71 7.85
C PHE A 102 1.83 -0.70 6.94
N GLN A 103 0.57 -0.96 6.55
CA GLN A 103 -0.20 -0.03 5.71
C GLN A 103 -0.45 1.32 6.41
N GLN A 104 -0.52 1.37 7.74
CA GLN A 104 -0.75 2.63 8.45
C GLN A 104 0.46 3.54 8.42
N GLY A 105 1.66 2.95 8.54
CA GLY A 105 2.90 3.69 8.34
C GLY A 105 2.96 4.30 6.93
N LYS A 106 2.54 3.55 5.91
CA LYS A 106 2.50 4.03 4.53
C LYS A 106 1.52 5.19 4.33
N VAL A 107 0.30 5.08 4.85
CA VAL A 107 -0.71 6.15 4.76
C VAL A 107 -0.24 7.43 5.46
N ALA A 108 0.19 7.33 6.73
CA ALA A 108 0.66 8.49 7.49
C ALA A 108 1.87 9.16 6.82
N ARG A 109 2.85 8.37 6.38
CA ARG A 109 4.04 8.85 5.67
C ARG A 109 3.70 9.60 4.38
N ARG A 110 2.72 9.09 3.63
CA ARG A 110 2.24 9.67 2.38
C ARG A 110 1.53 11.01 2.61
N GLU A 111 0.65 11.08 3.59
CA GLU A 111 -0.05 12.32 3.96
C GLU A 111 0.93 13.39 4.46
N GLU A 112 1.84 13.01 5.36
CA GLU A 112 2.90 13.88 5.87
C GLU A 112 3.75 14.43 4.71
N ARG A 113 4.23 13.56 3.80
CA ARG A 113 5.03 13.98 2.64
C ARG A 113 4.31 15.01 1.78
N LEU A 114 3.05 14.74 1.41
CA LEU A 114 2.28 15.63 0.55
C LEU A 114 2.06 16.99 1.24
N ILE A 115 1.63 16.99 2.51
CA ILE A 115 1.37 18.21 3.26
C ILE A 115 2.65 19.03 3.42
N GLU A 116 3.77 18.39 3.74
CA GLU A 116 5.05 19.08 3.88
C GLU A 116 5.51 19.72 2.57
N ARG A 117 5.41 19.01 1.44
CA ARG A 117 5.80 19.56 0.14
C ARG A 117 4.95 20.76 -0.23
N LEU A 118 3.63 20.65 -0.07
CA LEU A 118 2.71 21.76 -0.33
C LEU A 118 3.01 22.97 0.56
N LYS A 119 3.22 22.77 1.87
CA LYS A 119 3.56 23.86 2.81
C LYS A 119 4.89 24.53 2.48
N LYS A 120 5.86 23.77 1.97
CA LYS A 120 7.20 24.25 1.60
C LYS A 120 7.29 24.73 0.14
N ASN A 121 6.18 24.74 -0.61
CA ASN A 121 6.15 25.01 -2.06
C ASN A 121 7.18 24.17 -2.85
N GLN A 122 7.38 22.91 -2.43
CA GLN A 122 8.24 21.97 -3.14
C GLN A 122 7.46 21.33 -4.29
N SER A 123 8.16 21.07 -5.40
CA SER A 123 7.59 20.34 -6.54
C SER A 123 7.05 18.99 -6.08
N LEU A 124 5.90 18.55 -6.59
CA LEU A 124 5.39 17.21 -6.36
C LEU A 124 6.08 16.21 -7.29
N ASP A 125 6.51 15.08 -6.74
CA ASP A 125 7.14 14.02 -7.53
C ASP A 125 6.09 13.17 -8.23
N VAL A 126 6.19 13.09 -9.55
CA VAL A 126 5.34 12.27 -10.42
C VAL A 126 6.12 11.04 -10.89
N CYS A 127 5.49 9.87 -10.83
CA CYS A 127 5.90 8.68 -11.56
C CYS A 127 4.96 8.48 -12.75
N SER A 128 5.51 8.53 -13.95
CA SER A 128 4.81 8.31 -15.21
C SER A 128 5.01 6.87 -15.69
N LEU A 129 3.93 6.11 -15.74
CA LEU A 129 3.92 4.72 -16.20
C LEU A 129 3.33 4.69 -17.61
N PHE A 130 3.99 3.97 -18.53
CA PHE A 130 3.60 3.95 -19.94
C PHE A 130 3.60 5.37 -20.50
N HIS A 131 4.72 6.06 -20.30
CA HIS A 131 4.85 7.51 -20.48
C HIS A 131 4.48 7.98 -21.90
N GLY A 132 4.71 7.13 -22.91
CA GLY A 132 4.64 7.53 -24.30
C GLY A 132 5.49 8.79 -24.51
N SER A 133 4.93 9.76 -25.23
CA SER A 133 5.61 11.05 -25.48
C SER A 133 5.25 12.14 -24.45
N GLY A 134 4.77 11.77 -23.27
CA GLY A 134 4.52 12.70 -22.16
C GLY A 134 3.33 13.65 -22.34
N VAL A 135 2.39 13.35 -23.23
CA VAL A 135 1.22 14.21 -23.48
C VAL A 135 0.33 14.32 -22.24
N LEU A 136 0.07 13.19 -21.58
CA LEU A 136 -0.73 13.14 -20.36
C LEU A 136 -0.02 13.87 -19.21
N ASP A 137 1.29 13.66 -19.08
CA ASP A 137 2.14 14.34 -18.09
C ASP A 137 2.20 15.85 -18.29
N LYS A 138 2.31 16.32 -19.54
CA LYS A 138 2.26 17.74 -19.90
C LYS A 138 0.95 18.38 -19.46
N ALA A 139 -0.17 17.70 -19.69
CA ALA A 139 -1.49 18.17 -19.28
C ALA A 139 -1.61 18.24 -17.75
N LEU A 140 -1.12 17.21 -17.04
CA LEU A 140 -1.07 17.17 -15.58
C LEU A 140 -0.24 18.34 -15.03
N HIS A 141 0.99 18.51 -15.53
CA HIS A 141 1.91 19.56 -15.11
C HIS A 141 1.33 20.96 -15.34
N ALA A 142 0.76 21.21 -16.52
CA ALA A 142 0.10 22.48 -16.82
C ALA A 142 -1.11 22.75 -15.91
N GLY A 143 -1.87 21.70 -15.55
CA GLY A 143 -2.98 21.78 -14.60
C GLY A 143 -2.51 22.21 -13.21
N PHE A 144 -1.50 21.54 -12.64
CA PHE A 144 -0.92 21.90 -11.35
C PHE A 144 -0.31 23.30 -11.36
N SER A 145 0.42 23.65 -12.42
CA SER A 145 1.04 24.96 -12.57
C SER A 145 0.01 26.10 -12.54
N LYS A 146 -1.14 25.93 -13.20
CA LYS A 146 -2.26 26.89 -13.13
C LYS A 146 -2.83 27.07 -11.71
N SER A 147 -2.69 26.06 -10.86
CA SER A 147 -3.09 26.10 -9.45
C SER A 147 -1.95 26.54 -8.51
N GLY A 148 -0.80 26.96 -9.05
CA GLY A 148 0.36 27.38 -8.25
C GLY A 148 1.13 26.22 -7.60
N ILE A 149 0.91 24.99 -8.05
CA ILE A 149 1.57 23.78 -7.55
C ILE A 149 2.62 23.36 -8.58
N ALA A 150 3.88 23.28 -8.17
CA ALA A 150 4.94 22.73 -9.01
C ALA A 150 4.84 21.20 -9.04
N SER A 151 5.18 20.58 -10.18
CA SER A 151 5.29 19.12 -10.31
C SER A 151 6.44 18.77 -11.24
N THR A 152 7.07 17.62 -11.01
CA THR A 152 8.17 17.11 -11.82
C THR A 152 8.02 15.61 -12.05
N VAL A 153 8.26 15.15 -13.27
CA VAL A 153 8.37 13.73 -13.58
C VAL A 153 9.70 13.23 -13.00
N SER A 154 9.62 12.69 -11.79
CA SER A 154 10.75 12.12 -11.05
C SER A 154 11.16 10.75 -11.58
N VAL A 155 10.21 9.99 -12.12
CA VAL A 155 10.44 8.69 -12.76
C VAL A 155 9.52 8.59 -13.97
N ALA A 156 10.05 8.20 -15.12
CA ALA A 156 9.26 7.80 -16.29
C ALA A 156 9.65 6.41 -16.76
N ILE A 157 8.66 5.57 -17.05
CA ILE A 157 8.86 4.22 -17.60
C ILE A 157 8.14 4.12 -18.93
N GLU A 158 8.91 3.81 -19.97
CA GLU A 158 8.41 3.63 -21.33
C GLU A 158 9.27 2.62 -22.07
N ILE A 159 8.66 1.75 -22.86
CA ILE A 159 9.36 0.69 -23.59
C ILE A 159 9.92 1.22 -24.93
N GLU A 160 9.23 2.17 -25.56
CA GLU A 160 9.61 2.72 -26.86
C GLU A 160 10.52 3.96 -26.71
N GLY A 161 11.82 3.79 -26.98
CA GLY A 161 12.82 4.86 -26.83
C GLY A 161 12.50 6.12 -27.65
N ALA A 162 11.92 5.97 -28.86
CA ALA A 162 11.54 7.10 -29.69
C ALA A 162 10.48 8.01 -29.02
N TYR A 163 9.62 7.46 -28.17
CA TYR A 163 8.64 8.27 -27.44
C TYR A 163 9.28 9.03 -26.28
N ILE A 164 10.26 8.41 -25.61
CA ILE A 164 11.08 9.07 -24.59
C ILE A 164 11.83 10.25 -25.20
N ASP A 165 12.54 10.05 -26.32
CA ASP A 165 13.29 11.10 -26.99
C ASP A 165 12.40 12.29 -27.36
N ASN A 166 11.22 11.99 -27.92
CA ASN A 166 10.23 13.02 -28.24
C ASN A 166 9.76 13.78 -27.00
N SER A 167 9.58 13.12 -25.86
CA SER A 167 9.16 13.78 -24.63
C SER A 167 10.26 14.66 -24.03
N LEU A 168 11.50 14.18 -24.02
CA LEU A 168 12.66 14.95 -23.53
C LEU A 168 12.90 16.21 -24.36
N ILE A 169 12.72 16.13 -25.69
CA ILE A 169 12.88 17.27 -26.59
C ILE A 169 11.74 18.28 -26.45
N ASN A 170 10.50 17.80 -26.43
CA ASN A 170 9.32 18.67 -26.57
C ASN A 170 8.67 19.08 -25.24
N ASN A 171 8.99 18.39 -24.14
CA ASN A 171 8.46 18.68 -22.80
C ASN A 171 9.59 18.86 -21.78
N PRO A 172 10.60 19.71 -22.02
CA PRO A 172 11.76 19.85 -21.14
C PRO A 172 11.36 20.28 -19.71
N GLU A 173 10.25 21.01 -19.54
CA GLU A 173 9.77 21.47 -18.24
C GLU A 173 9.20 20.37 -17.33
N LEU A 174 8.96 19.16 -17.86
CA LEU A 174 8.56 18.01 -17.04
C LEU A 174 9.72 17.45 -16.21
N TRP A 175 10.96 17.77 -16.57
CA TRP A 175 12.16 17.08 -16.09
C TRP A 175 13.07 17.98 -15.27
N ASN A 176 13.91 17.37 -14.45
CA ASN A 176 15.07 18.02 -13.83
C ASN A 176 16.25 17.03 -13.73
N ASP A 177 17.39 17.48 -13.20
CA ASP A 177 18.60 16.65 -13.08
C ASP A 177 18.42 15.40 -12.18
N GLY A 178 17.37 15.38 -11.36
CA GLY A 178 17.00 14.24 -10.51
C GLY A 178 16.01 13.27 -11.17
N SER A 179 15.52 13.56 -12.37
CA SER A 179 14.59 12.70 -13.10
C SER A 179 15.25 11.40 -13.55
N LEU A 180 14.60 10.27 -13.27
CA LEU A 180 15.01 8.95 -13.73
C LEU A 180 14.16 8.50 -14.91
N VAL A 181 14.78 8.35 -16.08
CA VAL A 181 14.13 7.79 -17.26
C VAL A 181 14.51 6.32 -17.40
N ILE A 182 13.51 5.45 -17.46
CA ILE A 182 13.66 4.01 -17.58
C ILE A 182 13.10 3.59 -18.94
N ASN A 183 14.00 3.36 -19.90
CA ASN A 183 13.62 2.79 -21.19
C ASN A 183 13.64 1.26 -21.12
N ALA A 184 12.56 0.66 -20.62
CA ALA A 184 12.44 -0.78 -20.46
C ALA A 184 10.98 -1.24 -20.35
N PRO A 185 10.67 -2.52 -20.66
CA PRO A 185 9.40 -3.10 -20.31
C PRO A 185 9.21 -3.10 -18.78
N ILE A 186 8.05 -2.66 -18.30
CA ILE A 186 7.77 -2.48 -16.87
C ILE A 186 7.86 -3.78 -16.06
N GLU A 187 7.61 -4.92 -16.71
CA GLU A 187 7.68 -6.27 -16.14
C GLU A 187 9.10 -6.71 -15.80
N THR A 188 10.12 -6.05 -16.37
CA THR A 188 11.53 -6.34 -16.07
C THR A 188 12.02 -5.66 -14.79
N LEU A 189 11.24 -4.75 -14.23
CA LEU A 189 11.62 -3.95 -13.07
C LEU A 189 11.48 -4.75 -11.77
N LYS A 190 12.53 -4.74 -10.96
CA LYS A 190 12.50 -5.37 -9.63
C LYS A 190 11.80 -4.47 -8.62
N TYR A 191 10.76 -5.01 -8.03
CA TYR A 191 10.02 -4.35 -6.97
C TYR A 191 10.70 -4.60 -5.60
N GLY A 192 11.57 -3.69 -5.17
CA GLY A 192 11.87 -3.51 -3.73
C GLY A 192 13.34 -3.51 -3.28
N SER A 193 13.66 -2.53 -2.43
CA SER A 193 14.16 -2.66 -1.03
C SER A 193 14.32 -1.25 -0.40
N THR A 194 14.42 -0.23 -1.24
CA THR A 194 14.25 1.19 -0.96
C THR A 194 13.28 1.74 -2.00
N ALA A 195 12.00 1.79 -1.67
CA ALA A 195 11.02 2.35 -2.60
C ALA A 195 11.22 3.87 -2.65
N GLN A 196 11.58 4.38 -3.82
CA GLN A 196 11.38 5.79 -4.11
C GLN A 196 9.89 6.06 -3.91
N GLU A 197 9.55 6.90 -2.94
CA GLU A 197 8.17 7.33 -2.78
C GLU A 197 7.92 8.51 -3.70
N VAL A 198 6.72 8.57 -4.29
CA VAL A 198 6.30 9.68 -5.15
C VAL A 198 4.98 10.24 -4.65
N ASP A 199 4.63 11.45 -5.04
CA ASP A 199 3.36 12.07 -4.64
C ASP A 199 2.22 11.63 -5.58
N ILE A 200 2.54 11.42 -6.85
CA ILE A 200 1.57 11.12 -7.90
C ILE A 200 2.05 9.94 -8.75
N VAL A 201 1.17 8.98 -9.01
CA VAL A 201 1.35 8.01 -10.10
C VAL A 201 0.34 8.33 -11.20
N ILE A 202 0.83 8.49 -12.42
CA ILE A 202 -0.01 8.66 -13.61
C ILE A 202 0.30 7.55 -14.62
N ALA A 203 -0.74 7.00 -15.23
CA ALA A 203 -0.60 5.87 -16.15
C ALA A 203 -1.54 5.99 -17.36
N GLY A 204 -0.98 6.00 -18.57
CA GLY A 204 -1.72 5.75 -19.80
C GLY A 204 -1.74 4.26 -20.09
N LEU A 205 -2.71 3.52 -19.55
CA LEU A 205 -2.68 2.06 -19.63
C LEU A 205 -2.78 1.59 -21.09
N PRO A 206 -1.93 0.65 -21.53
CA PRO A 206 -2.01 0.09 -22.88
C PRO A 206 -3.41 -0.46 -23.17
N CYS A 207 -4.10 0.16 -24.13
CA CYS A 207 -5.51 -0.08 -24.40
C CYS A 207 -5.76 -1.07 -25.55
N THR A 208 -4.72 -1.61 -26.19
CA THR A 208 -4.84 -2.51 -27.35
C THR A 208 -5.63 -3.78 -27.00
N GLY A 209 -5.49 -4.30 -25.77
CA GLY A 209 -6.29 -5.41 -25.27
C GLY A 209 -7.76 -5.06 -25.02
N ALA A 210 -8.07 -3.80 -24.67
CA ALA A 210 -9.42 -3.41 -24.23
C ALA A 210 -10.26 -2.70 -25.31
N SER A 211 -9.61 -2.01 -26.25
CA SER A 211 -10.28 -1.29 -27.34
C SER A 211 -11.04 -2.23 -28.27
N LYS A 212 -12.15 -1.75 -28.85
CA LYS A 212 -12.97 -2.55 -29.80
C LYS A 212 -12.16 -3.05 -30.99
N SER A 213 -11.38 -2.18 -31.62
CA SER A 213 -10.54 -2.52 -32.77
C SER A 213 -9.44 -3.51 -32.40
N GLY A 214 -8.76 -3.28 -31.26
CA GLY A 214 -7.71 -4.17 -30.78
C GLY A 214 -8.23 -5.55 -30.41
N ARG A 215 -9.37 -5.65 -29.71
CA ARG A 215 -10.02 -6.94 -29.40
C ARG A 215 -10.42 -7.73 -30.63
N SER A 216 -11.04 -7.06 -31.61
CA SER A 216 -11.45 -7.70 -32.86
C SER A 216 -10.24 -8.20 -33.66
N LYS A 217 -9.23 -7.35 -33.86
CA LYS A 217 -8.01 -7.69 -34.59
C LYS A 217 -7.28 -8.89 -33.99
N ASN A 218 -7.18 -8.93 -32.66
CA ASN A 218 -6.47 -9.97 -31.93
C ASN A 218 -7.37 -11.17 -31.54
N LYS A 219 -8.66 -11.16 -31.91
CA LYS A 219 -9.65 -12.20 -31.60
C LYS A 219 -9.72 -12.56 -30.10
N LEU A 220 -9.67 -11.54 -29.25
CA LEU A 220 -9.59 -11.72 -27.80
C LEU A 220 -10.97 -11.93 -27.17
N GLU A 221 -11.09 -12.98 -26.37
CA GLU A 221 -12.25 -13.21 -25.51
C GLU A 221 -12.30 -12.15 -24.39
N PHE A 222 -11.19 -11.97 -23.68
CA PHE A 222 -11.02 -10.98 -22.61
C PHE A 222 -9.93 -9.97 -22.94
N ALA A 223 -10.02 -8.75 -22.40
CA ALA A 223 -9.00 -7.73 -22.64
C ALA A 223 -7.62 -8.14 -22.07
N GLU A 224 -7.68 -8.85 -20.95
CA GLU A 224 -6.57 -9.44 -20.22
C GLU A 224 -5.86 -10.55 -21.00
N SER A 225 -6.47 -11.11 -22.04
CA SER A 225 -5.87 -12.16 -22.88
C SER A 225 -4.87 -11.62 -23.90
N HIS A 226 -4.65 -10.31 -23.98
CA HIS A 226 -3.65 -9.74 -24.88
C HIS A 226 -2.23 -9.96 -24.34
N ASP A 227 -1.34 -10.54 -25.14
CA ASP A 227 0.02 -10.94 -24.72
C ASP A 227 0.84 -9.79 -24.10
N ALA A 228 0.89 -8.63 -24.76
CA ALA A 228 1.64 -7.47 -24.25
C ALA A 228 0.84 -6.57 -23.27
N ALA A 229 -0.43 -6.28 -23.54
CA ALA A 229 -1.20 -5.30 -22.76
C ALA A 229 -1.97 -5.89 -21.57
N GLY A 230 -2.32 -7.17 -21.64
CA GLY A 230 -3.29 -7.79 -20.72
C GLY A 230 -2.86 -7.79 -19.27
N ALA A 231 -1.56 -7.93 -19.00
CA ALA A 231 -1.00 -7.94 -17.65
C ALA A 231 -0.58 -6.55 -17.13
N MET A 232 -0.68 -5.49 -17.93
CA MET A 232 -0.10 -4.18 -17.58
C MET A 232 -0.76 -3.54 -16.36
N PHE A 233 -2.05 -3.83 -16.12
CA PHE A 233 -2.75 -3.38 -14.90
C PHE A 233 -2.14 -3.96 -13.62
N PHE A 234 -1.61 -5.19 -13.68
CA PHE A 234 -0.99 -5.85 -12.54
C PHE A 234 0.31 -5.13 -12.15
N HIS A 235 1.16 -4.83 -13.15
CA HIS A 235 2.39 -4.07 -12.93
C HIS A 235 2.10 -2.65 -12.45
N PHE A 236 1.07 -2.00 -13.00
CA PHE A 236 0.56 -0.73 -12.47
C PHE A 236 0.21 -0.81 -10.97
N LEU A 237 -0.57 -1.82 -10.55
CA LEU A 237 -0.93 -1.99 -9.14
C LEU A 237 0.30 -2.26 -8.26
N GLN A 238 1.28 -3.02 -8.76
CA GLN A 238 2.54 -3.22 -8.06
C GLN A 238 3.32 -1.90 -7.90
N MET A 239 3.37 -1.05 -8.92
CA MET A 239 4.01 0.26 -8.82
C MET A 239 3.29 1.15 -7.80
N VAL A 240 1.96 1.24 -7.83
CA VAL A 240 1.18 2.01 -6.85
C VAL A 240 1.46 1.52 -5.42
N GLN A 241 1.51 0.20 -5.20
CA GLN A 241 1.81 -0.40 -3.90
C GLN A 241 3.20 -0.04 -3.38
N ASN A 242 4.19 -0.02 -4.27
CA ASN A 242 5.59 0.22 -3.90
C ASN A 242 5.87 1.71 -3.72
N LEU A 243 5.41 2.56 -4.64
CA LEU A 243 5.69 4.00 -4.66
C LEU A 243 4.85 4.82 -3.66
N ASN A 244 3.79 4.23 -3.11
CA ASN A 244 2.97 4.84 -2.05
C ASN A 244 2.46 6.27 -2.38
N PRO A 245 1.82 6.50 -3.54
CA PRO A 245 1.40 7.83 -3.99
C PRO A 245 0.12 8.31 -3.31
N SER A 246 -0.02 9.63 -3.18
CA SER A 246 -1.22 10.33 -2.68
C SER A 246 -2.29 10.47 -3.75
N ILE A 247 -1.89 10.59 -5.01
CA ILE A 247 -2.79 10.74 -6.14
C ILE A 247 -2.46 9.66 -7.17
N VAL A 248 -3.48 8.99 -7.69
CA VAL A 248 -3.36 8.00 -8.75
C VAL A 248 -4.30 8.38 -9.89
N ILE A 249 -3.74 8.54 -11.08
CA ILE A 249 -4.48 8.90 -12.30
C ILE A 249 -4.27 7.80 -13.34
N ILE A 250 -5.37 7.34 -13.92
CA ILE A 250 -5.36 6.30 -14.95
C ILE A 250 -6.14 6.83 -16.15
N GLU A 251 -5.54 6.76 -17.32
CA GLU A 251 -6.17 7.00 -18.62
C GLU A 251 -6.23 5.70 -19.40
N CYS A 252 -7.37 5.44 -20.05
CA CYS A 252 -7.58 4.34 -20.98
C CYS A 252 -8.89 4.57 -21.76
N VAL A 253 -9.15 3.73 -22.77
CA VAL A 253 -10.40 3.74 -23.55
C VAL A 253 -11.64 3.44 -22.69
N PRO A 254 -12.83 3.96 -23.07
CA PRO A 254 -14.07 3.75 -22.30
C PRO A 254 -14.41 2.27 -22.05
N GLU A 255 -14.12 1.38 -23.02
CA GLU A 255 -14.36 -0.06 -22.88
C GLU A 255 -13.60 -0.69 -21.70
N TYR A 256 -12.46 -0.10 -21.30
CA TYR A 256 -11.68 -0.56 -20.17
C TYR A 256 -12.48 -0.55 -18.87
N GLN A 257 -13.48 0.33 -18.74
CA GLN A 257 -14.33 0.43 -17.55
C GLN A 257 -15.06 -0.87 -17.19
N ASN A 258 -15.28 -1.75 -18.18
CA ASN A 258 -16.02 -3.00 -18.06
C ASN A 258 -15.12 -4.25 -18.06
N THR A 259 -13.81 -4.06 -17.90
CA THR A 259 -12.82 -5.16 -17.87
C THR A 259 -12.69 -5.73 -16.46
N ALA A 260 -12.17 -6.97 -16.35
CA ALA A 260 -11.84 -7.56 -15.06
C ALA A 260 -10.71 -6.77 -14.37
N SER A 261 -9.76 -6.25 -15.15
CA SER A 261 -8.68 -5.38 -14.71
C SER A 261 -9.22 -4.16 -13.96
N MET A 262 -10.21 -3.46 -14.51
CA MET A 262 -10.80 -2.29 -13.85
C MET A 262 -11.64 -2.69 -12.62
N ALA A 263 -12.29 -3.85 -12.63
CA ALA A 263 -12.98 -4.38 -11.46
C ALA A 263 -11.99 -4.64 -10.29
N VAL A 264 -10.79 -5.17 -10.59
CA VAL A 264 -9.73 -5.35 -9.60
C VAL A 264 -9.19 -4.01 -9.10
N ILE A 265 -8.92 -3.06 -9.99
CA ILE A 265 -8.44 -1.72 -9.62
C ILE A 265 -9.42 -1.03 -8.65
N ARG A 266 -10.73 -1.07 -8.94
CA ARG A 266 -11.77 -0.44 -8.10
C ARG A 266 -11.98 -1.13 -6.74
N SER A 267 -11.72 -2.43 -6.68
CA SER A 267 -11.89 -3.22 -5.43
C SER A 267 -10.63 -3.24 -4.57
N GLY A 268 -9.46 -2.95 -5.15
CA GLY A 268 -8.18 -2.92 -4.46
C GLY A 268 -8.14 -1.92 -3.31
N HIS A 269 -7.67 -2.37 -2.14
CA HIS A 269 -7.47 -1.50 -0.96
C HIS A 269 -6.34 -0.49 -1.15
N CYS A 270 -5.50 -0.60 -2.18
CA CYS A 270 -4.42 0.36 -2.42
C CYS A 270 -4.87 1.70 -3.00
N CYS A 271 -6.10 1.76 -3.52
CA CYS A 271 -6.68 2.95 -4.14
C CYS A 271 -7.84 3.55 -3.32
N LYS A 272 -8.06 3.06 -2.09
CA LYS A 272 -8.97 3.65 -1.10
C LYS A 272 -8.15 4.29 0.02
#